data_AF-A0A954FK58-F1
#
_entry.id   AF-A0A954FK58-F1
#
_cell.length_a   1.000
_cell.length_b   1.000
_cell.length_c   1.000
_cell.angle_alpha   90.00
_cell.angle_beta   90.00
_cell.angle_gamma   90.00
#
_symmetry.space_group_name_H-M   'P 1'
#
loop_
_entity.id
_entity.type
_entity.pdbx_description
1 polymer ?
#
loop_
_entity_poly.entity_id
_entity_poly.type
_entity_poly.pdbx_seq_one_letter_code
_entity_poly.pdbx_strand_id
1 'polypeptide(L)'
;MSSMLPELFRFTIHKSNQGRMVRQFTFFAIAVVAAFGCLTLANGPLMSYPKSIQVGVPTLVWVVCCWIAFRIVNVPRFADFLVSVESELEKVTWPDRQEVIQATVVVLCTMFFLGLFLFLIDLVWTWLFAFIGFTEYKA
;
A
#
# COMPACT_ATOMS: atom_id res chain seq x y z
N MET A 1 26.94 17.98 -15.46
CA MET A 1 26.05 16.84 -15.74
C MET A 1 26.73 15.58 -15.25
N SER A 2 26.03 14.87 -14.39
CA SER A 2 26.42 13.71 -13.60
C SER A 2 26.90 12.53 -14.43
N SER A 3 28.19 12.18 -14.33
CA SER A 3 28.69 10.88 -14.76
C SER A 3 28.30 9.83 -13.71
N MET A 4 27.13 9.20 -13.92
CA MET A 4 26.62 8.11 -13.08
C MET A 4 27.38 6.77 -13.28
N LEU A 5 28.17 6.68 -14.35
CA LEU A 5 28.90 5.49 -14.80
C LEU A 5 30.09 5.07 -13.91
N PRO A 6 30.97 5.98 -13.43
CA PRO A 6 32.15 5.58 -12.64
C PRO A 6 31.78 5.04 -11.25
N GLU A 7 30.70 5.58 -10.69
CA GLU A 7 30.12 5.16 -9.41
C GLU A 7 29.49 3.75 -9.47
N LEU A 8 29.10 3.28 -10.65
CA LEU A 8 28.56 1.92 -10.86
C LEU A 8 29.65 0.85 -10.76
N PHE A 9 30.93 1.24 -10.91
CA PHE A 9 32.10 0.37 -10.87
C PHE A 9 32.93 0.50 -9.59
N ARG A 10 32.50 1.31 -8.60
CA ARG A 10 33.18 1.38 -7.31
C ARG A 10 32.78 0.19 -6.42
N PHE A 11 33.71 -0.73 -6.24
CA PHE A 11 33.67 -1.78 -5.23
C PHE A 11 34.14 -1.25 -3.88
N THR A 12 33.37 -0.35 -3.27
CA THR A 12 33.52 -0.10 -1.83
C THR A 12 32.72 -1.17 -1.11
N ILE A 13 33.41 -2.10 -0.42
CA ILE A 13 32.78 -3.06 0.50
C ILE A 13 32.19 -2.24 1.66
N HIS A 14 30.88 -2.00 1.59
CA HIS A 14 30.13 -1.37 2.66
C HIS A 14 29.88 -2.40 3.78
N LYS A 15 29.93 -1.94 5.04
CA LYS A 15 29.90 -2.76 6.27
C LYS A 15 28.67 -3.69 6.26
N SER A 16 28.91 -4.98 6.15
CA SER A 16 27.98 -5.97 5.57
C SER A 16 26.89 -6.53 6.51
N ASN A 17 26.53 -5.85 7.61
CA ASN A 17 25.59 -6.41 8.59
C ASN A 17 24.37 -5.54 8.93
N GLN A 18 24.28 -4.30 8.42
CA GLN A 18 23.08 -3.45 8.57
C GLN A 18 22.20 -3.51 7.30
N GLY A 19 20.88 -3.51 7.47
CA GLY A 19 19.91 -3.52 6.35
C GLY A 19 19.62 -4.87 5.69
N ARG A 20 20.16 -6.00 6.18
CA ARG A 20 19.88 -7.33 5.60
C ARG A 20 18.38 -7.65 5.66
N MET A 21 17.74 -7.31 6.77
CA MET A 21 16.33 -7.59 7.01
C MET A 21 15.43 -6.73 6.10
N VAL A 22 15.70 -5.43 5.99
CA VAL A 22 14.96 -4.52 5.10
C VAL A 22 15.05 -4.95 3.64
N ARG A 23 16.25 -5.36 3.19
CA ARG A 23 16.45 -5.84 1.81
C ARG A 23 15.66 -7.12 1.51
N GLN A 24 15.66 -8.07 2.44
CA GLN A 24 14.86 -9.29 2.29
C GLN A 24 13.37 -8.96 2.25
N PHE A 25 12.88 -8.07 3.14
CA PHE A 25 11.49 -7.63 3.14
C PHE A 25 11.09 -6.92 1.84
N THR A 26 11.92 -6.01 1.32
CA THR A 26 11.65 -5.34 0.04
C THR A 26 11.58 -6.34 -1.12
N PHE A 27 12.48 -7.32 -1.15
CA PHE A 27 12.44 -8.38 -2.16
C PHE A 27 11.15 -9.21 -2.06
N PHE A 28 10.79 -9.66 -0.85
CA PHE A 28 9.56 -10.42 -0.63
C PHE A 28 8.31 -9.61 -1.00
N ALA A 29 8.25 -8.32 -0.65
CA ALA A 29 7.14 -7.45 -1.01
C ALA A 29 6.97 -7.35 -2.54
N ILE A 30 8.07 -7.12 -3.27
CA ILE A 30 8.05 -7.06 -4.75
C ILE A 30 7.64 -8.41 -5.33
N ALA A 31 8.14 -9.53 -4.80
CA ALA A 31 7.81 -10.87 -5.27
C ALA A 31 6.33 -11.21 -5.06
N VAL A 32 5.74 -10.81 -3.92
CA VAL A 32 4.32 -11.00 -3.62
C VAL A 32 3.44 -10.16 -4.54
N VAL A 33 3.79 -8.88 -4.77
CA VAL A 33 3.06 -8.01 -5.70
C VAL A 33 3.14 -8.57 -7.13
N ALA A 34 4.31 -9.02 -7.56
CA ALA A 34 4.49 -9.67 -8.86
C ALA A 34 3.66 -10.96 -8.96
N ALA A 35 3.58 -11.76 -7.88
CA ALA A 35 2.77 -12.97 -7.84
C ALA A 35 1.29 -12.65 -8.01
N PHE A 36 0.80 -11.66 -7.25
CA PHE A 36 -0.58 -11.19 -7.36
C PHE A 36 -0.90 -10.72 -8.79
N GLY A 37 -0.02 -9.91 -9.39
CA GLY A 37 -0.17 -9.48 -10.79
C GLY A 37 -0.22 -10.65 -11.78
N CYS A 38 0.60 -11.68 -11.58
CA CYS A 38 0.60 -12.88 -12.43
C CYS A 38 -0.67 -13.73 -12.24
N LEU A 39 -1.20 -13.81 -11.01
CA LEU A 39 -2.47 -14.49 -10.72
C LEU A 39 -3.65 -13.75 -11.34
N THR A 40 -3.68 -12.41 -11.26
CA THR A 40 -4.70 -11.59 -11.93
C THR A 40 -4.62 -11.74 -13.44
N LEU A 41 -3.40 -11.81 -14.01
CA LEU A 41 -3.19 -11.99 -15.44
C LEU A 41 -3.66 -13.38 -15.93
N ALA A 42 -3.38 -14.43 -15.16
CA ALA A 42 -3.78 -15.80 -15.48
C ALA A 42 -5.30 -16.01 -15.41
N ASN A 43 -5.97 -15.41 -14.41
CA ASN A 43 -7.39 -15.59 -14.15
C ASN A 43 -8.30 -14.57 -14.86
N GLY A 44 -7.75 -13.49 -15.41
CA GLY A 44 -8.50 -12.51 -16.20
C GLY A 44 -8.30 -12.72 -17.70
N PRO A 45 -7.41 -11.93 -18.34
CA PRO A 45 -7.31 -11.85 -19.79
C PRO A 45 -6.82 -13.12 -20.49
N LEU A 46 -6.06 -13.98 -19.80
CA LEU A 46 -5.51 -15.21 -20.39
C LEU A 46 -6.46 -16.42 -20.27
N MET A 47 -7.65 -16.25 -19.69
CA MET A 47 -8.61 -17.35 -19.48
C MET A 47 -9.14 -17.96 -20.79
N SER A 48 -9.11 -17.18 -21.89
CA SER A 48 -9.55 -17.65 -23.22
C SER A 48 -8.51 -18.52 -23.96
N TYR A 49 -7.28 -18.64 -23.44
CA TYR A 49 -6.18 -19.36 -24.09
C TYR A 49 -5.99 -20.76 -23.48
N PRO A 50 -5.33 -21.71 -24.18
CA PRO A 50 -5.06 -23.04 -23.62
C PRO A 50 -4.24 -22.95 -22.32
N LYS A 51 -4.48 -23.90 -21.39
CA LYS A 51 -3.88 -23.93 -20.05
C LYS A 51 -2.35 -23.78 -20.04
N SER A 52 -1.66 -24.29 -21.06
CA SER A 52 -0.21 -24.17 -21.21
C SER A 52 0.27 -22.71 -21.32
N ILE A 53 -0.50 -21.85 -22.01
CA ILE A 53 -0.18 -20.42 -22.16
C ILE A 53 -0.67 -19.63 -20.94
N GLN A 54 -1.86 -19.99 -20.43
CA GLN A 54 -2.48 -19.36 -19.26
C GLN A 54 -1.60 -19.45 -18.00
N VAL A 55 -0.86 -20.55 -17.83
CA VAL A 55 0.04 -20.75 -16.67
C VAL A 55 1.51 -20.51 -17.04
N GLY A 56 1.93 -20.87 -18.26
CA GLY A 56 3.32 -20.75 -18.69
C GLY A 56 3.81 -19.30 -18.80
N VAL A 57 3.00 -18.41 -19.36
CA VAL A 57 3.41 -17.00 -19.55
C VAL A 57 3.51 -16.27 -18.20
N PRO A 58 2.50 -16.33 -17.30
CA PRO A 58 2.58 -15.62 -16.02
C PRO A 58 3.69 -16.16 -15.11
N THR A 59 3.97 -17.47 -15.13
CA THR A 59 5.06 -18.06 -14.32
C THR A 59 6.43 -17.60 -14.81
N LEU A 60 6.67 -17.55 -16.12
CA LEU A 60 7.92 -17.00 -16.67
C LEU A 60 8.10 -15.51 -16.34
N VAL A 61 7.03 -14.73 -16.49
CA VAL A 61 7.04 -13.30 -16.13
C VAL A 61 7.37 -13.13 -14.65
N TRP A 62 6.78 -13.95 -13.78
CA TRP A 62 7.05 -13.91 -12.35
C TRP A 62 8.53 -14.19 -12.02
N VAL A 63 9.13 -15.21 -12.63
CA VAL A 63 10.56 -15.54 -12.44
C VAL A 63 11.47 -14.40 -12.90
N VAL A 64 11.18 -13.81 -14.07
CA VAL A 64 11.95 -12.67 -14.60
C VAL A 64 11.83 -11.45 -13.67
N CYS A 65 10.62 -11.15 -13.20
CA CYS A 65 10.38 -10.09 -12.21
C CYS A 65 11.16 -10.34 -10.91
N CYS A 66 11.17 -11.56 -10.39
CA CYS A 66 11.93 -11.92 -9.20
C CYS A 66 13.45 -11.77 -9.42
N TRP A 67 13.96 -12.18 -10.59
CA TRP A 67 15.37 -12.00 -10.93
C TRP A 67 15.77 -10.51 -10.98
N ILE A 68 14.97 -9.69 -11.63
CA ILE A 68 15.19 -8.24 -11.72
C ILE A 68 15.11 -7.61 -10.32
N ALA A 69 14.12 -7.98 -9.52
CA ALA A 69 13.95 -7.49 -8.15
C ALA A 69 15.17 -7.83 -7.28
N PHE A 70 15.67 -9.07 -7.35
CA PHE A 70 16.89 -9.48 -6.65
C PHE A 70 18.09 -8.63 -7.08
N ARG A 71 18.22 -8.35 -8.40
CA ARG A 71 19.33 -7.56 -8.92
C ARG A 71 19.29 -6.12 -8.43
N ILE A 72 18.12 -5.48 -8.45
CA ILE A 72 17.92 -4.08 -8.02
C ILE A 72 18.15 -3.94 -6.51
N VAL A 73 17.59 -4.83 -5.70
CA VAL A 73 17.71 -4.80 -4.23
C VAL A 73 19.16 -5.04 -3.76
N ASN A 74 19.99 -5.66 -4.60
CA ASN A 74 21.41 -5.89 -4.32
C ASN A 74 22.35 -4.84 -4.92
N VAL A 75 21.83 -3.76 -5.51
CA VAL A 75 22.65 -2.61 -5.94
C VAL A 75 23.05 -1.80 -4.70
N PRO A 76 24.34 -1.42 -4.55
CA PRO A 76 24.84 -0.72 -3.35
C PRO A 76 24.06 0.56 -3.04
N ARG A 77 23.81 1.41 -4.05
CA ARG A 77 23.05 2.66 -3.88
C ARG A 77 21.64 2.46 -3.30
N PHE A 78 20.95 1.40 -3.72
CA PHE A 78 19.60 1.13 -3.25
C PHE A 78 19.61 0.51 -1.85
N ALA A 79 20.61 -0.35 -1.56
CA ALA A 79 20.82 -0.88 -0.23
C ALA A 79 21.13 0.22 0.80
N ASP A 80 21.99 1.17 0.45
CA ASP A 80 22.32 2.31 1.31
C ASP A 80 21.10 3.20 1.57
N PHE A 81 20.24 3.41 0.55
CA PHE A 81 18.97 4.11 0.72
C PHE A 81 18.05 3.39 1.71
N LEU A 82 17.87 2.07 1.56
CA LEU A 82 17.03 1.28 2.47
C LEU A 82 17.53 1.35 3.93
N VAL A 83 18.85 1.30 4.13
CA VAL A 83 19.46 1.46 5.46
C VAL A 83 19.21 2.86 6.02
N SER A 84 19.30 3.91 5.19
CA SER A 84 19.00 5.27 5.63
C SER A 84 17.53 5.43 6.06
N VAL A 85 16.59 4.82 5.33
CA VAL A 85 15.16 4.82 5.66
C VAL A 85 14.91 4.06 6.96
N GLU A 86 15.55 2.90 7.16
CA GLU A 86 15.49 2.14 8.42
C GLU A 86 15.92 3.02 9.60
N SER A 87 17.06 3.71 9.48
CA SER A 87 17.56 4.60 10.52
C SER A 87 16.67 5.82 10.79
N GLU A 88 15.87 6.25 9.81
CA GLU A 88 14.91 7.33 9.97
C GLU A 88 13.61 6.83 10.63
N LEU A 89 13.18 5.61 10.28
CA LEU A 89 12.04 4.95 10.91
C LEU A 89 12.30 4.63 12.38
N GLU A 90 13.55 4.32 12.76
CA GLU A 90 13.94 4.13 14.17
C GLU A 90 13.76 5.39 15.01
N LYS A 91 13.79 6.59 14.39
CA LYS A 91 13.55 7.87 15.08
C LYS A 91 12.06 8.14 15.28
N VAL A 92 11.17 7.43 14.58
CA VAL A 92 9.73 7.62 14.70
C VAL A 92 9.25 7.01 16.00
N THR A 93 8.86 7.86 16.94
CA THR A 93 8.22 7.45 18.19
C THR A 93 6.76 7.11 17.91
N TRP A 94 6.41 5.83 17.91
CA TRP A 94 5.02 5.40 17.77
C TRP A 94 4.25 5.65 19.08
N PRO A 95 3.01 6.16 18.99
CA PRO A 95 2.18 6.42 20.16
C PRO A 95 1.83 5.11 20.88
N ASP A 96 1.63 5.18 22.19
CA ASP A 96 1.20 4.02 22.96
C ASP A 96 -0.21 3.56 22.54
N ARG A 97 -0.50 2.27 22.70
CA ARG A 97 -1.82 1.70 22.36
C ARG A 97 -2.95 2.44 23.08
N GLN A 98 -2.73 2.90 24.30
CA GLN A 98 -3.73 3.64 25.07
C GLN A 98 -4.03 5.00 24.45
N GLU A 99 -3.01 5.72 23.97
CA GLU A 99 -3.16 7.03 23.34
C GLU A 99 -3.96 6.91 22.02
N VAL A 100 -3.66 5.89 21.21
CA VAL A 100 -4.38 5.62 19.97
C VAL A 100 -5.86 5.33 20.24
N ILE A 101 -6.17 4.54 21.28
CA ILE A 101 -7.55 4.24 21.68
C ILE A 101 -8.26 5.50 22.15
N GLN A 102 -7.64 6.31 23.00
CA GLN A 102 -8.23 7.56 23.49
C GLN A 102 -8.55 8.52 22.33
N ALA A 103 -7.60 8.72 21.42
CA ALA A 103 -7.81 9.56 20.24
C ALA A 103 -8.95 9.03 19.34
N THR A 104 -9.01 7.71 19.11
CA THR A 104 -10.05 7.09 18.28
C THR A 104 -11.44 7.19 18.93
N VAL A 105 -11.53 7.00 20.26
CA VAL A 105 -12.78 7.11 21.00
C VAL A 105 -13.34 8.53 20.93
N VAL A 106 -12.49 9.56 21.05
CA VAL A 106 -12.92 10.96 20.91
C VAL A 106 -13.48 11.19 19.51
N VAL A 107 -12.78 10.77 18.45
CA VAL A 107 -13.24 10.93 17.07
C VAL A 107 -14.58 10.21 16.83
N LEU A 108 -14.71 8.96 17.28
CA LEU A 108 -15.96 8.21 17.15
C LEU A 108 -17.12 8.89 17.88
N CYS A 109 -16.87 9.40 19.08
CA CYS A 109 -17.85 10.13 19.86
C CYS A 109 -18.30 11.41 19.11
N THR A 110 -17.35 12.19 18.59
CA THR A 110 -17.66 13.41 17.82
C THR A 110 -18.43 13.09 16.54
N MET A 111 -18.04 12.05 15.78
CA MET A 111 -18.75 11.62 14.57
C MET A 111 -20.17 11.13 14.89
N PHE A 112 -20.34 10.42 16.01
CA PHE A 112 -21.66 9.96 16.46
C PHE A 112 -22.58 11.14 16.81
N PHE A 113 -22.10 12.11 17.58
CA PHE A 113 -22.89 13.30 17.92
C PHE A 113 -23.24 14.13 16.69
N LEU A 114 -22.30 14.31 15.76
CA LEU A 114 -22.55 15.04 14.52
C LEU A 114 -23.56 14.31 13.63
N GLY A 115 -23.45 12.98 13.51
CA GLY A 115 -24.42 12.16 12.79
C GLY A 115 -25.81 12.22 13.41
N LEU A 116 -25.92 12.16 14.74
CA LEU A 116 -27.19 12.29 15.45
C LEU A 116 -27.80 13.67 15.24
N PHE A 117 -27.00 14.74 15.29
CA PHE A 117 -27.45 16.10 15.04
C PHE A 117 -28.01 16.27 13.62
N LEU A 118 -27.29 15.77 12.60
CA LEU A 118 -27.77 15.79 11.22
C LEU A 118 -29.07 15.00 11.08
N PHE A 119 -29.15 13.80 11.68
CA PHE A 119 -30.37 13.00 11.66
C PHE A 119 -31.58 13.72 12.27
N LEU A 120 -31.40 14.44 13.38
CA LEU A 120 -32.47 15.26 13.98
C LEU A 120 -32.90 16.39 13.04
N ILE A 121 -31.95 17.05 12.39
CA ILE A 121 -32.24 18.09 11.39
C ILE A 121 -33.02 17.49 10.22
N ASP A 122 -32.63 16.33 9.70
CA ASP A 122 -33.33 15.64 8.61
C ASP A 122 -34.78 15.28 8.99
N LEU A 123 -35.02 14.85 10.23
CA LEU A 123 -36.37 14.62 10.74
C LEU A 123 -37.19 15.90 10.80
N VAL A 124 -36.60 17.00 11.28
CA VAL A 124 -37.26 18.32 11.34
C VAL A 124 -37.61 18.80 9.93
N TRP A 125 -36.69 18.70 8.98
CA TRP A 125 -36.95 19.04 7.58
C TRP A 125 -38.05 18.17 6.98
N THR A 126 -38.02 16.86 7.23
CA THR A 126 -39.04 15.94 6.72
C THR A 126 -40.43 16.30 7.27
N TRP A 127 -40.53 16.59 8.56
CA TRP A 127 -41.79 17.01 9.19
C TRP A 127 -42.27 18.37 8.66
N LEU A 128 -41.36 19.34 8.52
CA LEU A 128 -41.66 20.67 7.98
C LEU A 128 -42.14 20.59 6.53
N PHE A 129 -41.48 19.79 5.67
CA PHE A 129 -41.90 19.60 4.28
C PHE A 129 -43.24 18.85 4.16
N ALA A 130 -43.51 17.91 5.07
CA ALA A 130 -44.81 17.26 5.16
C ALA A 130 -45.92 18.26 5.58
N PHE A 131 -45.65 19.13 6.55
CA PHE A 131 -46.59 20.15 7.00
C PHE A 131 -46.91 21.20 5.91
N ILE A 132 -45.93 21.58 5.10
CA ILE A 132 -46.10 22.50 3.96
C ILE A 132 -46.85 21.83 2.79
N GLY A 133 -47.11 20.52 2.84
CA GLY A 133 -47.81 19.77 1.80
C GLY A 133 -46.98 19.54 0.53
N PHE A 134 -45.66 19.78 0.57
CA PHE A 134 -44.76 19.58 -0.56
C PHE A 134 -44.57 18.08 -0.88
N THR A 135 -44.71 17.20 0.11
CA THR A 135 -44.50 15.75 -0.04
C THR A 135 -45.65 15.02 -0.73
N GLU A 136 -46.72 15.70 -1.16
CA GLU A 136 -47.71 15.13 -2.09
C GLU A 136 -47.23 15.08 -3.56
N TYR A 137 -46.00 15.51 -3.89
CA TYR A 137 -45.42 15.16 -5.18
C TYR A 137 -44.94 13.69 -5.17
N LYS A 138 -45.94 12.80 -5.35
CA LYS A 138 -45.88 11.43 -5.87
C LYS A 138 -44.56 10.65 -5.68
N ALA A 139 -44.64 9.64 -4.83
CA ALA A 139 -44.41 8.29 -5.33
C ALA A 139 -45.69 7.78 -6.00
#